data_AF-A0A1F4BU30-F1
#
_entry.id   AF-A0A1F4BU30-F1
#
_cell.length_a   1.000
_cell.length_b   1.000
_cell.length_c   1.000
_cell.angle_alpha   90.00
_cell.angle_beta   90.00
_cell.angle_gamma   90.00
#
_symmetry.space_group_name_H-M   'P 1'
#
loop_
_entity.id
_entity.type
_entity.pdbx_description
1 polymer ?
#
loop_
_entity_poly.entity_id
_entity_poly.type
_entity_poly.pdbx_seq_one_letter_code
_entity_poly.pdbx_strand_id
1 'polypeptide(L)'
;GHVSCALAGGMENMDMAPYLYPAGRWGHRMGDAAMFDSMLHDGLNDAFSERHSGWHTEDLAAKYGIGRETQDRWALRSQQRFGQAQSAGLFDREIVAVDVPGKKEPVPFRKDEHNRPETSAELLASLRPVFRKEGTITAGNAPGLNSGAAAMLVADRQWAEKKGVRPMARLVSYGVAAVEPGMFGIGPVAAVQQALARGGWSVKDVDRIEINEAFAAIALACYKQLELAEEVVNVEGGAIAHGHPIGATGAVLVTRLLHSMARDGLKRGVATLCIGGGQGIALALESL
;
A
#
# COMPACT_ATOMS: atom_id res chain seq x y z
N GLY A 1 2.07 -22.66 17.68
CA GLY A 1 2.33 -22.72 19.13
C GLY A 1 1.06 -22.62 19.96
N HIS A 2 0.36 -21.48 19.88
CA HIS A 2 -0.93 -21.27 20.57
C HIS A 2 -2.15 -21.39 19.66
N VAL A 3 -1.98 -21.05 18.39
CA VAL A 3 -3.02 -21.10 17.35
C VAL A 3 -2.45 -21.85 16.15
N SER A 4 -3.24 -22.74 15.55
CA SER A 4 -2.85 -23.53 14.37
C SER A 4 -3.47 -23.01 13.07
N CYS A 5 -4.47 -22.13 13.16
CA CYS A 5 -5.12 -21.44 12.05
C CYS A 5 -5.79 -20.17 12.57
N ALA A 6 -5.56 -19.04 11.88
CA ALA A 6 -6.13 -17.74 12.19
C ALA A 6 -6.52 -17.01 10.91
N LEU A 7 -7.50 -16.11 11.02
CA LEU A 7 -7.75 -15.10 10.00
C LEU A 7 -6.79 -13.93 10.24
N ALA A 8 -6.06 -13.53 9.21
CA ALA A 8 -5.22 -12.34 9.21
C ALA A 8 -5.63 -11.44 8.05
N GLY A 9 -5.47 -10.13 8.21
CA GLY A 9 -5.92 -9.18 7.19
C GLY A 9 -5.97 -7.76 7.72
N GLY A 10 -6.73 -6.93 7.02
CA GLY A 10 -6.99 -5.56 7.40
C GLY A 10 -8.20 -5.02 6.65
N MET A 11 -8.83 -3.99 7.21
CA MET A 11 -9.97 -3.31 6.64
C MET A 11 -9.87 -1.83 6.96
N GLU A 12 -10.36 -0.98 6.06
CA GLU A 12 -10.45 0.45 6.27
C GLU A 12 -11.64 1.01 5.52
N ASN A 13 -12.31 2.00 6.10
CA ASN A 13 -13.27 2.83 5.38
C ASN A 13 -12.97 4.30 5.68
N MET A 14 -12.16 4.92 4.83
CA MET A 14 -11.69 6.29 5.01
C MET A 14 -12.82 7.31 4.77
N ASP A 15 -13.83 6.97 3.95
CA ASP A 15 -15.00 7.82 3.70
C ASP A 15 -15.87 8.01 4.94
N MET A 16 -15.81 7.06 5.88
CA MET A 16 -16.59 7.06 7.13
C MET A 16 -15.82 7.60 8.34
N ALA A 17 -14.63 8.18 8.14
CA ALA A 17 -13.86 8.76 9.23
C ALA A 17 -14.62 9.94 9.89
N PRO A 18 -14.78 9.96 11.24
CA PRO A 18 -15.51 11.02 11.92
C PRO A 18 -14.70 12.32 12.05
N TYR A 19 -15.41 13.40 12.37
CA TYR A 19 -14.81 14.58 12.97
C TYR A 19 -14.79 14.45 14.50
N LEU A 20 -13.68 14.86 15.12
CA LEU A 20 -13.45 14.80 16.55
C LEU A 20 -13.58 16.18 17.17
N TYR A 21 -14.24 16.25 18.32
CA TYR A 21 -14.33 17.46 19.13
C TYR A 21 -13.82 17.18 20.55
N PRO A 22 -12.51 17.37 20.82
CA PRO A 22 -11.88 16.96 22.09
C PRO A 22 -12.51 17.63 23.31
N ALA A 23 -12.92 18.90 23.20
CA ALA A 23 -13.57 19.64 24.27
C ALA A 23 -15.03 19.22 24.50
N GLY A 24 -15.62 18.38 23.65
CA GLY A 24 -17.01 17.95 23.75
C GLY A 24 -17.37 17.23 25.05
N ARG A 25 -16.38 16.65 25.75
CA ARG A 25 -16.62 15.95 27.02
C ARG A 25 -16.85 16.89 28.21
N TRP A 26 -16.02 17.92 28.33
CA TRP A 26 -16.00 18.80 29.52
C TRP A 26 -16.44 20.24 29.24
N GLY A 27 -16.75 20.55 27.97
CA GLY A 27 -17.15 21.86 27.50
C GLY A 27 -15.96 22.75 27.15
N HIS A 28 -16.15 23.57 26.13
CA HIS A 28 -15.15 24.55 25.64
C HIS A 28 -15.23 25.92 26.32
N ARG A 29 -16.09 26.04 27.35
CA ARG A 29 -16.40 27.27 28.10
C ARG A 29 -17.00 28.39 27.25
N MET A 30 -16.24 29.05 26.37
CA MET A 30 -16.69 30.16 25.52
C MET A 30 -15.69 30.43 24.38
N GLY A 31 -16.18 30.72 23.17
CA GLY A 31 -15.35 31.06 21.99
C GLY A 31 -15.33 29.98 20.91
N ASP A 32 -14.63 30.26 19.81
CA ASP A 32 -14.50 29.33 18.68
C ASP A 32 -13.68 28.10 19.07
N ALA A 33 -14.00 26.95 18.47
CA ALA A 33 -13.32 25.68 18.70
C ALA A 33 -13.04 24.94 17.40
N ALA A 34 -11.89 24.26 17.33
CA ALA A 34 -11.56 23.40 16.21
C ALA A 34 -12.23 22.02 16.36
N MET A 35 -12.77 21.52 15.25
CA MET A 35 -13.04 20.10 15.07
C MET A 35 -11.90 19.50 14.24
N PHE A 36 -11.43 18.34 14.63
CA PHE A 36 -10.33 17.65 13.94
C PHE A 36 -10.91 16.59 13.01
N ASP A 37 -10.42 16.53 11.78
CA ASP A 37 -10.66 15.39 10.91
C ASP A 37 -9.86 14.19 11.42
N SER A 38 -10.52 13.10 11.82
CA SER A 38 -9.82 11.94 12.40
C SER A 38 -8.96 11.21 11.38
N MET A 39 -9.32 11.24 10.10
CA MET A 39 -8.50 10.62 9.05
C MET A 39 -7.14 11.32 8.95
N LEU A 40 -7.15 12.65 8.98
CA LEU A 40 -5.91 13.42 9.03
C LEU A 40 -5.18 13.23 10.35
N HIS A 41 -5.88 13.37 11.49
CA HIS A 41 -5.27 13.34 12.81
C HIS A 41 -4.67 11.98 13.17
N ASP A 42 -5.41 10.90 12.95
CA ASP A 42 -5.05 9.55 13.40
C ASP A 42 -4.30 8.75 12.32
N GLY A 43 -4.46 9.11 11.04
CA GLY A 43 -3.99 8.30 9.92
C GLY A 43 -2.91 8.93 9.04
N LEU A 44 -3.04 10.22 8.70
CA LEU A 44 -2.23 10.84 7.63
C LEU A 44 -1.22 11.88 8.12
N ASN A 45 -1.43 12.48 9.30
CA ASN A 45 -0.48 13.41 9.90
C ASN A 45 0.49 12.67 10.81
N ASP A 46 1.76 13.03 10.68
CA ASP A 46 2.79 12.59 11.60
C ASP A 46 2.52 13.15 13.01
N ALA A 47 2.49 12.27 14.01
CA ALA A 47 2.17 12.65 15.39
C ALA A 47 3.24 13.52 16.06
N PHE A 48 4.45 13.60 15.51
CA PHE A 48 5.55 14.37 16.10
C PHE A 48 5.63 15.79 15.52
N SER A 49 5.38 15.94 14.22
CA SER A 49 5.44 17.24 13.55
C SER A 49 4.08 17.86 13.24
N GLU A 50 2.99 17.10 13.40
CA GLU A 50 1.62 17.46 12.99
C GLU A 50 1.51 17.82 11.50
N ARG A 51 2.39 17.26 10.66
CA ARG A 51 2.40 17.49 9.21
C ARG A 51 1.96 16.25 8.47
N HIS A 52 1.29 16.46 7.34
CA HIS A 52 0.83 15.38 6.47
C HIS A 52 2.00 14.52 5.98
N SER A 53 1.79 13.21 5.82
CA SER A 53 2.80 12.25 5.33
C SER A 53 3.38 12.66 3.97
N GLY A 54 2.55 13.22 3.10
CA GLY A 54 2.98 13.80 1.81
C GLY A 54 3.85 15.04 1.95
N TRP A 55 3.70 15.82 3.04
CA TRP A 55 4.59 16.95 3.33
C TRP A 55 6.00 16.44 3.66
N HIS A 56 6.13 15.39 4.48
CA HIS A 56 7.43 14.77 4.80
C HIS A 56 8.07 14.06 3.61
N THR A 57 7.26 13.46 2.74
CA THR A 57 7.78 12.70 1.59
C THR A 57 8.53 13.59 0.59
N GLU A 58 8.30 14.90 0.58
CA GLU A 58 9.11 15.86 -0.20
C GLU A 58 10.58 15.86 0.25
N ASP A 59 10.87 15.68 1.55
CA ASP A 59 12.24 15.61 2.05
C ASP A 59 12.94 14.33 1.59
N LEU A 60 12.19 13.22 1.52
CA LEU A 60 12.67 11.97 0.94
C LEU A 60 12.94 12.12 -0.56
N ALA A 61 12.02 12.74 -1.30
CA ALA A 61 12.21 13.00 -2.73
C ALA A 61 13.46 13.85 -2.98
N ALA A 62 13.67 14.91 -2.20
CA ALA A 62 14.87 15.75 -2.28
C ALA A 62 16.15 14.96 -1.94
N LYS A 63 16.16 14.21 -0.81
CA LYS A 63 17.32 13.46 -0.34
C LYS A 63 17.81 12.43 -1.35
N TYR A 64 16.90 11.77 -2.06
CA TYR A 64 17.23 10.74 -3.06
C TYR A 64 17.20 11.26 -4.51
N GLY A 65 17.07 12.57 -4.73
CA GLY A 65 17.10 13.18 -6.06
C GLY A 65 15.96 12.71 -6.97
N ILE A 66 14.77 12.48 -6.41
CA ILE A 66 13.61 11.96 -7.13
C ILE A 66 12.75 13.13 -7.63
N GLY A 67 13.10 13.63 -8.81
CA GLY A 67 12.38 14.75 -9.44
C GLY A 67 10.95 14.41 -9.88
N ARG A 68 10.16 15.48 -10.10
CA ARG A 68 8.75 15.44 -10.52
C ARG A 68 8.50 14.52 -11.72
N GLU A 69 9.27 14.69 -12.80
CA GLU A 69 9.09 13.91 -14.04
C GLU A 69 9.25 12.40 -13.81
N THR A 70 10.15 12.00 -12.90
CA THR A 70 10.35 10.59 -12.57
C THR A 70 9.16 10.02 -11.79
N GLN A 71 8.60 10.82 -10.86
CA GLN A 71 7.40 10.45 -10.11
C GLN A 71 6.18 10.31 -11.03
N ASP A 72 5.98 11.27 -11.94
CA ASP A 72 4.87 11.24 -12.89
C ASP A 72 5.00 10.08 -13.88
N ARG A 73 6.21 9.77 -14.36
CA ARG A 73 6.43 8.57 -15.18
C ARG A 73 6.06 7.28 -14.45
N TRP A 74 6.42 7.18 -13.16
CA TRP A 74 6.06 6.03 -12.33
C TRP A 74 4.54 5.92 -12.15
N ALA A 75 3.87 7.04 -11.88
CA ALA A 75 2.43 7.10 -11.75
C ALA A 75 1.70 6.69 -13.04
N LEU A 76 2.17 7.18 -14.19
CA LEU A 76 1.63 6.80 -15.50
C LEU A 76 1.77 5.29 -15.73
N ARG A 77 2.95 4.72 -15.45
CA ARG A 77 3.21 3.28 -15.50
C ARG A 77 2.23 2.52 -14.61
N SER A 78 2.03 2.97 -13.37
CA SER A 78 1.12 2.34 -12.40
C SER A 78 -0.32 2.32 -12.93
N GLN A 79 -0.83 3.46 -13.40
CA GLN A 79 -2.18 3.58 -13.97
C GLN A 79 -2.38 2.71 -15.22
N GLN A 80 -1.41 2.72 -16.15
CA GLN A 80 -1.48 1.94 -17.38
C GLN A 80 -1.45 0.43 -17.13
N ARG A 81 -0.51 -0.05 -16.30
CA ARG A 81 -0.39 -1.47 -15.96
C ARG A 81 -1.64 -1.97 -15.24
N PHE A 82 -2.16 -1.17 -14.31
CA PHE A 82 -3.36 -1.53 -13.57
C PHE A 82 -4.59 -1.58 -14.46
N GLY A 83 -4.78 -0.56 -15.31
CA GLY A 83 -5.86 -0.54 -16.30
C GLY A 83 -5.82 -1.73 -17.25
N GLN A 84 -4.63 -2.12 -17.71
CA GLN A 84 -4.43 -3.30 -18.56
C GLN A 84 -4.74 -4.60 -17.82
N ALA A 85 -4.21 -4.78 -16.62
CA ALA A 85 -4.43 -5.97 -15.79
C ALA A 85 -5.92 -6.15 -15.42
N GLN A 86 -6.60 -5.07 -15.03
CA GLN A 86 -8.02 -5.08 -14.73
C GLN A 86 -8.87 -5.38 -15.98
N SER A 87 -8.53 -4.80 -17.13
CA SER A 87 -9.25 -5.07 -18.39
C SER A 87 -9.05 -6.51 -18.88
N ALA A 88 -7.92 -7.13 -18.56
CA ALA A 88 -7.62 -8.53 -18.85
C ALA A 88 -8.20 -9.52 -17.81
N GLY A 89 -8.92 -9.04 -16.79
CA GLY A 89 -9.54 -9.89 -15.77
C GLY A 89 -8.54 -10.55 -14.81
N LEU A 90 -7.33 -9.99 -14.67
CA LEU A 90 -6.29 -10.61 -13.83
C LEU A 90 -6.63 -10.61 -12.33
N PHE A 91 -7.53 -9.72 -11.90
CA PHE A 91 -7.95 -9.56 -10.50
C PHE A 91 -9.25 -10.32 -10.16
N ASP A 92 -9.89 -10.97 -11.13
CA ASP A 92 -11.20 -11.63 -10.93
C ASP A 92 -11.15 -12.74 -9.87
N ARG A 93 -9.97 -13.35 -9.65
CA ARG A 93 -9.77 -14.41 -8.66
C ARG A 93 -9.51 -13.92 -7.25
N GLU A 94 -9.09 -12.67 -7.09
CA GLU A 94 -8.72 -12.09 -5.79
C GLU A 94 -9.80 -11.17 -5.23
N ILE A 95 -10.70 -10.65 -6.07
CA ILE A 95 -11.79 -9.76 -5.65
C ILE A 95 -13.06 -10.54 -5.34
N VAL A 96 -13.55 -10.39 -4.10
CA VAL A 96 -14.90 -10.81 -3.71
C VAL A 96 -15.85 -9.62 -3.90
N ALA A 97 -16.96 -9.83 -4.61
CA ALA A 97 -17.94 -8.78 -4.84
C ALA A 97 -18.65 -8.39 -3.53
N VAL A 98 -18.88 -7.09 -3.34
CA VAL A 98 -19.68 -6.53 -2.25
C VAL A 98 -20.94 -5.92 -2.84
N ASP A 99 -22.11 -6.31 -2.34
CA ASP A 99 -23.37 -5.74 -2.78
C ASP A 99 -23.58 -4.35 -2.16
N VAL A 100 -23.60 -3.32 -2.99
CA VAL A 100 -23.84 -1.93 -2.57
C VAL A 100 -25.32 -1.61 -2.72
N PRO A 101 -25.99 -1.00 -1.70
CA PRO A 101 -27.39 -0.62 -1.81
C PRO A 101 -27.65 0.31 -3.01
N GLY A 102 -28.44 -0.16 -3.98
CA GLY A 102 -28.92 0.66 -5.09
C GLY A 102 -30.34 1.19 -4.83
N LYS A 103 -30.82 2.09 -5.70
CA LYS A 103 -32.17 2.69 -5.58
C LYS A 103 -33.32 1.68 -5.74
N LYS A 104 -33.09 0.53 -6.38
CA LYS A 104 -34.10 -0.51 -6.63
C LYS A 104 -33.61 -1.89 -6.19
N GLU A 105 -32.41 -2.25 -6.63
CA GLU A 105 -31.74 -3.52 -6.36
C GLU A 105 -30.29 -3.23 -5.95
N PRO A 106 -29.64 -4.10 -5.14
CA PRO A 106 -28.21 -4.00 -4.88
C PRO A 106 -27.38 -4.09 -6.16
N VAL A 107 -26.28 -3.35 -6.22
CA VAL A 107 -25.33 -3.37 -7.34
C VAL A 107 -24.03 -4.03 -6.87
N PRO A 108 -23.54 -5.08 -7.55
CA PRO A 108 -22.31 -5.75 -7.15
C PRO A 108 -21.09 -4.88 -7.46
N PHE A 109 -20.38 -4.47 -6.41
CA PHE A 109 -19.08 -3.82 -6.50
C PHE A 109 -17.98 -4.88 -6.55
N ARG A 110 -17.35 -5.03 -7.72
CA ARG A 110 -16.39 -6.13 -8.00
C ARG A 110 -15.19 -5.70 -8.84
N LYS A 111 -14.98 -4.40 -8.98
CA LYS A 111 -13.87 -3.80 -9.73
C LYS A 111 -13.33 -2.64 -8.93
N ASP A 112 -12.02 -2.53 -8.84
CA ASP A 112 -11.39 -1.33 -8.30
C ASP A 112 -11.80 -0.13 -9.17
N GLU A 113 -12.14 1.00 -8.52
CA GLU A 113 -12.69 2.18 -9.18
C GLU A 113 -11.75 3.39 -9.17
N HIS A 114 -10.64 3.30 -8.44
CA HIS A 114 -9.70 4.41 -8.27
C HIS A 114 -8.85 4.68 -9.53
N ASN A 115 -8.67 3.65 -10.36
CA ASN A 115 -7.78 3.70 -11.50
C ASN A 115 -8.30 4.60 -12.62
N ARG A 116 -7.37 5.28 -13.29
CA ARG A 116 -7.59 6.22 -14.39
C ARG A 116 -6.77 5.76 -15.60
N PRO A 117 -7.19 4.70 -16.31
CA PRO A 117 -6.42 4.13 -17.44
C PRO A 117 -6.16 5.14 -18.57
N GLU A 118 -6.95 6.20 -18.66
CA GLU A 118 -6.83 7.31 -19.59
C GLU A 118 -5.78 8.37 -19.20
N THR A 119 -5.07 8.18 -18.09
CA THR A 119 -4.03 9.09 -17.62
C THR A 119 -2.95 9.30 -18.69
N SER A 120 -2.54 10.56 -18.89
CA SER A 120 -1.47 10.95 -19.81
C SER A 120 -0.33 11.66 -19.10
N ALA A 121 0.85 11.70 -19.72
CA ALA A 121 2.01 12.41 -19.19
C ALA A 121 1.75 13.92 -19.07
N GLU A 122 1.04 14.50 -20.04
CA GLU A 122 0.66 15.91 -20.08
C GLU A 122 -0.31 16.25 -18.94
N LEU A 123 -1.29 15.38 -18.70
CA LEU A 123 -2.22 15.53 -17.59
C LEU A 123 -1.45 15.54 -16.26
N LEU A 124 -0.60 14.54 -16.04
CA LEU A 124 0.19 14.44 -14.82
C LEU A 124 1.09 15.66 -14.63
N ALA A 125 1.80 16.10 -15.67
CA ALA A 125 2.67 17.28 -15.61
C ALA A 125 1.92 18.58 -15.29
N SER A 126 0.65 18.68 -15.70
CA SER A 126 -0.18 19.87 -15.44
C SER A 126 -0.63 20.01 -13.98
N LEU A 127 -0.57 18.92 -13.20
CA LEU A 127 -1.03 18.91 -11.80
C LEU A 127 -0.14 19.76 -10.91
N ARG A 128 -0.77 20.49 -9.99
CA ARG A 128 -0.08 21.31 -8.99
C ARG A 128 0.37 20.45 -7.81
N PRO A 129 1.49 20.79 -7.17
CA PRO A 129 1.88 20.19 -5.90
C PRO A 129 0.79 20.37 -4.83
N VAL A 130 0.56 19.33 -4.02
CA VAL A 130 -0.53 19.31 -3.04
C VAL A 130 -0.06 19.67 -1.62
N PHE A 131 1.18 19.28 -1.25
CA PHE A 131 1.64 19.38 0.13
C PHE A 131 2.57 20.55 0.42
N ARG A 132 3.41 20.94 -0.55
CA ARG A 132 4.33 22.09 -0.44
C ARG A 132 4.24 22.92 -1.71
N LYS A 133 4.34 24.25 -1.59
CA LYS A 133 4.23 25.20 -2.72
C LYS A 133 5.23 24.90 -3.85
N GLU A 134 6.46 24.54 -3.48
CA GLU A 134 7.55 24.17 -4.38
C GLU A 134 7.84 22.65 -4.33
N GLY A 135 6.80 21.86 -4.04
CA GLY A 135 6.88 20.41 -3.94
C GLY A 135 6.85 19.70 -5.30
N THR A 136 7.08 18.40 -5.26
CA THR A 136 7.05 17.48 -6.39
C THR A 136 5.85 16.53 -6.35
N ILE A 137 5.22 16.38 -5.20
CA ILE A 137 4.12 15.43 -4.98
C ILE A 137 2.79 16.08 -5.36
N THR A 138 2.03 15.38 -6.20
CA THR A 138 0.73 15.79 -6.71
C THR A 138 -0.32 14.72 -6.45
N ALA A 139 -1.59 15.05 -6.66
CA ALA A 139 -2.67 14.06 -6.62
C ALA A 139 -2.55 12.98 -7.72
N GLY A 140 -1.71 13.17 -8.74
CA GLY A 140 -1.50 12.19 -9.80
C GLY A 140 -0.37 11.20 -9.51
N ASN A 141 0.56 11.54 -8.61
CA ASN A 141 1.69 10.68 -8.24
C ASN A 141 1.66 10.23 -6.76
N ALA A 142 0.48 10.35 -6.17
CA ALA A 142 0.10 9.85 -4.85
C ALA A 142 -1.23 9.09 -4.97
N PRO A 143 -1.51 8.11 -4.10
CA PRO A 143 -2.81 7.46 -4.04
C PRO A 143 -3.86 8.43 -3.47
N GLY A 144 -5.13 8.12 -3.72
CA GLY A 144 -6.24 8.78 -3.05
C GLY A 144 -6.49 8.27 -1.63
N LEU A 145 -7.65 8.66 -1.11
CA LEU A 145 -8.27 8.10 0.09
C LEU A 145 -9.21 6.99 -0.37
N ASN A 146 -9.14 5.82 0.26
CA ASN A 146 -9.81 4.64 -0.25
C ASN A 146 -10.38 3.77 0.87
N SER A 147 -11.43 3.04 0.53
CA SER A 147 -12.10 2.09 1.40
C SER A 147 -11.94 0.68 0.83
N GLY A 148 -11.63 -0.29 1.68
CA GLY A 148 -11.37 -1.66 1.24
C GLY A 148 -10.96 -2.60 2.37
N ALA A 149 -10.99 -3.90 2.08
CA ALA A 149 -10.57 -4.93 3.02
C ALA A 149 -9.92 -6.10 2.27
N ALA A 150 -8.98 -6.77 2.93
CA ALA A 150 -8.39 -8.01 2.47
C ALA A 150 -8.12 -8.93 3.66
N ALA A 151 -8.34 -10.22 3.48
CA ALA A 151 -8.12 -11.22 4.51
C ALA A 151 -7.63 -12.54 3.92
N MET A 152 -6.92 -13.31 4.74
CA MET A 152 -6.35 -14.60 4.38
C MET A 152 -6.32 -15.51 5.61
N LEU A 153 -6.36 -16.82 5.36
CA LEU A 153 -6.11 -17.82 6.41
C LEU A 153 -4.61 -18.06 6.54
N VAL A 154 -4.09 -17.89 7.76
CA VAL A 154 -2.72 -18.22 8.12
C VAL A 154 -2.77 -19.43 9.04
N ALA A 155 -2.12 -20.52 8.63
CA ALA A 155 -2.19 -21.79 9.36
C ALA A 155 -0.85 -22.51 9.37
N ASP A 156 -0.67 -23.37 10.37
CA ASP A 156 0.40 -24.34 10.39
C ASP A 156 0.21 -25.32 9.23
N ARG A 157 1.29 -25.70 8.52
CA ARG A 157 1.22 -26.62 7.37
C ARG A 157 0.48 -27.93 7.71
N GLN A 158 0.78 -28.52 8.86
CA GLN A 158 0.14 -29.76 9.32
C GLN A 158 -1.37 -29.61 9.50
N TRP A 159 -1.83 -28.44 9.95
CA TRP A 159 -3.26 -28.16 10.07
C TRP A 159 -3.92 -28.10 8.70
N ALA A 160 -3.29 -27.41 7.73
CA ALA A 160 -3.81 -27.30 6.37
C ALA A 160 -3.90 -28.68 5.68
N GLU A 161 -2.85 -29.50 5.79
CA GLU A 161 -2.82 -30.87 5.26
C GLU A 161 -3.94 -31.74 5.86
N LYS A 162 -4.11 -31.72 7.20
CA LYS A 162 -5.19 -32.47 7.88
C LYS A 162 -6.58 -32.03 7.44
N LYS A 163 -6.75 -30.77 7.04
CA LYS A 163 -8.02 -30.21 6.57
C LYS A 163 -8.20 -30.30 5.05
N GLY A 164 -7.24 -30.85 4.31
CA GLY A 164 -7.28 -30.90 2.85
C GLY A 164 -7.23 -29.52 2.20
N VAL A 165 -6.74 -28.50 2.90
CA VAL A 165 -6.58 -27.14 2.38
C VAL A 165 -5.22 -27.05 1.71
N ARG A 166 -5.20 -26.78 0.40
CA ARG A 166 -3.96 -26.52 -0.34
C ARG A 166 -3.49 -25.09 -0.05
N PRO A 167 -2.33 -24.89 0.60
CA PRO A 167 -1.85 -23.54 0.87
C PRO A 167 -1.33 -22.90 -0.43
N MET A 168 -1.54 -21.58 -0.57
CA MET A 168 -1.04 -20.82 -1.73
C MET A 168 0.47 -20.57 -1.65
N ALA A 169 0.96 -20.27 -0.45
CA ALA A 169 2.36 -19.95 -0.19
C ALA A 169 2.72 -20.21 1.28
N ARG A 170 4.01 -20.15 1.55
CA ARG A 170 4.64 -20.20 2.86
C ARG A 170 5.20 -18.82 3.21
N LEU A 171 4.88 -18.31 4.39
CA LEU A 171 5.62 -17.19 4.99
C LEU A 171 7.00 -17.69 5.42
N VAL A 172 8.03 -17.30 4.68
CA VAL A 172 9.41 -17.74 4.93
C VAL A 172 10.02 -16.97 6.10
N SER A 173 9.83 -15.66 6.09
CA SER A 173 10.34 -14.73 7.09
C SER A 173 9.65 -13.37 6.96
N TYR A 174 9.91 -12.50 7.91
CA TYR A 174 9.44 -11.12 7.90
C TYR A 174 10.47 -10.19 8.53
N GLY A 175 10.38 -8.91 8.20
CA GLY A 175 11.19 -7.83 8.76
C GLY A 175 10.30 -6.70 9.23
N VAL A 176 10.68 -6.07 10.34
CA VAL A 176 10.06 -4.85 10.85
C VAL A 176 11.20 -3.93 11.25
N ALA A 177 11.20 -2.72 10.71
CA ALA A 177 12.23 -1.74 10.94
C ALA A 177 11.62 -0.41 11.37
N ALA A 178 12.38 0.35 12.14
CA ALA A 178 12.07 1.73 12.48
C ALA A 178 13.13 2.66 11.86
N VAL A 179 12.69 3.84 11.48
CA VAL A 179 13.48 4.94 10.91
C VAL A 179 13.02 6.25 11.55
N GLU A 180 13.68 7.34 11.23
CA GLU A 180 13.20 8.67 11.63
C GLU A 180 11.76 8.90 11.11
N PRO A 181 10.82 9.40 11.94
CA PRO A 181 9.42 9.60 11.55
C PRO A 181 9.23 10.39 10.25
N GLY A 182 9.96 11.49 10.08
CA GLY A 182 9.93 12.30 8.84
C GLY A 182 10.49 11.58 7.60
N MET A 183 11.20 10.47 7.78
CA MET A 183 11.76 9.64 6.71
C MET A 183 11.08 8.27 6.60
N PHE A 184 9.86 8.12 7.14
CA PHE A 184 9.10 6.85 7.17
C PHE A 184 9.08 6.09 5.85
N GLY A 185 9.06 6.81 4.72
CA GLY A 185 9.05 6.22 3.39
C GLY A 185 10.25 5.33 3.06
N ILE A 186 11.38 5.43 3.78
CA ILE A 186 12.53 4.52 3.60
C ILE A 186 12.50 3.28 4.48
N GLY A 187 11.55 3.20 5.43
CA GLY A 187 11.36 2.04 6.30
C GLY A 187 11.34 0.67 5.58
N PRO A 188 10.69 0.54 4.40
CA PRO A 188 10.69 -0.71 3.63
C PRO A 188 12.07 -1.27 3.32
N VAL A 189 13.08 -0.41 3.06
CA VAL A 189 14.42 -0.88 2.67
C VAL A 189 15.03 -1.76 3.77
N ALA A 190 15.04 -1.25 5.01
CA ALA A 190 15.56 -2.00 6.15
C ALA A 190 14.69 -3.23 6.47
N ALA A 191 13.36 -3.13 6.32
CA ALA A 191 12.45 -4.24 6.56
C ALA A 191 12.67 -5.39 5.55
N VAL A 192 12.82 -5.08 4.26
CA VAL A 192 13.10 -6.05 3.20
C VAL A 192 14.46 -6.71 3.43
N GLN A 193 15.51 -5.94 3.72
CA GLN A 193 16.83 -6.49 4.03
C GLN A 193 16.79 -7.47 5.21
N GLN A 194 16.06 -7.14 6.28
CA GLN A 194 15.87 -8.05 7.41
C GLN A 194 15.11 -9.32 7.02
N ALA A 195 14.01 -9.20 6.25
CA ALA A 195 13.24 -10.35 5.79
C ALA A 195 14.11 -11.27 4.93
N LEU A 196 14.78 -10.74 3.90
CA LEU A 196 15.65 -11.51 3.03
C LEU A 196 16.77 -12.21 3.81
N ALA A 197 17.47 -11.50 4.70
CA ALA A 197 18.52 -12.09 5.52
C ALA A 197 18.01 -13.24 6.41
N ARG A 198 16.85 -13.07 7.06
CA ARG A 198 16.22 -14.11 7.90
C ARG A 198 15.70 -15.29 7.07
N GLY A 199 15.26 -15.04 5.84
CA GLY A 199 14.83 -16.06 4.90
C GLY A 199 15.98 -16.78 4.18
N GLY A 200 17.22 -16.32 4.35
CA GLY A 200 18.39 -16.83 3.63
C GLY A 200 18.34 -16.50 2.13
N TRP A 201 17.73 -15.37 1.76
CA TRP A 201 17.61 -14.90 0.38
C TRP A 201 18.47 -13.66 0.15
N SER A 202 18.84 -13.45 -1.10
CA SER A 202 19.36 -12.18 -1.61
C SER A 202 18.27 -11.46 -2.41
N VAL A 203 18.50 -10.19 -2.75
CA VAL A 203 17.60 -9.42 -3.62
C VAL A 203 17.43 -10.13 -4.99
N LYS A 204 18.47 -10.77 -5.50
CA LYS A 204 18.46 -11.49 -6.79
C LYS A 204 17.59 -12.74 -6.79
N ASP A 205 17.22 -13.23 -5.60
CA ASP A 205 16.33 -14.38 -5.45
C ASP A 205 14.84 -13.98 -5.53
N VAL A 206 14.53 -12.68 -5.59
CA VAL A 206 13.15 -12.18 -5.59
C VAL A 206 12.63 -12.14 -7.03
N ASP A 207 11.64 -12.97 -7.32
CA ASP A 207 10.99 -13.03 -8.64
C ASP A 207 9.99 -11.89 -8.83
N ARG A 208 9.37 -11.43 -7.74
CA ARG A 208 8.36 -10.36 -7.75
C ARG A 208 8.29 -9.63 -6.41
N ILE A 209 8.01 -8.34 -6.45
CA ILE A 209 7.86 -7.53 -5.24
C ILE A 209 6.72 -6.52 -5.38
N GLU A 210 5.88 -6.47 -4.35
CA GLU A 210 4.91 -5.40 -4.13
C GLU A 210 5.48 -4.41 -3.11
N ILE A 211 5.80 -3.20 -3.56
CA ILE A 211 6.17 -2.06 -2.72
C ILE A 211 4.99 -1.09 -2.73
N ASN A 212 4.38 -0.84 -1.57
CA ASN A 212 3.26 0.09 -1.48
C ASN A 212 3.63 1.47 -2.06
N GLU A 213 2.79 1.97 -2.97
CA GLU A 213 2.96 3.27 -3.59
C GLU A 213 2.24 4.36 -2.78
N ALA A 214 2.55 4.48 -1.48
CA ALA A 214 2.00 5.55 -0.64
C ALA A 214 2.31 6.95 -1.23
N PHE A 215 3.44 7.05 -1.94
CA PHE A 215 3.75 8.11 -2.90
C PHE A 215 4.70 7.49 -3.95
N ALA A 216 4.70 7.98 -5.19
CA ALA A 216 5.64 7.50 -6.22
C ALA A 216 7.10 7.62 -5.75
N ALA A 217 7.45 8.72 -5.06
CA ALA A 217 8.79 8.93 -4.50
C ALA A 217 9.23 7.81 -3.54
N ILE A 218 8.31 7.24 -2.76
CA ILE A 218 8.61 6.16 -1.81
C ILE A 218 8.96 4.87 -2.55
N ALA A 219 8.10 4.45 -3.50
CA ALA A 219 8.36 3.27 -4.30
C ALA A 219 9.69 3.41 -5.05
N LEU A 220 9.91 4.57 -5.67
CA LEU A 220 11.12 4.92 -6.41
C LEU A 220 12.39 4.90 -5.54
N ALA A 221 12.34 5.43 -4.32
CA ALA A 221 13.46 5.39 -3.40
C ALA A 221 13.77 3.95 -2.97
N CYS A 222 12.73 3.19 -2.58
CA CYS A 222 12.89 1.85 -2.05
C CYS A 222 13.49 0.89 -3.09
N TYR A 223 12.95 0.83 -4.32
CA TYR A 223 13.45 -0.14 -5.30
C TYR A 223 14.88 0.18 -5.74
N LYS A 224 15.24 1.47 -5.86
CA LYS A 224 16.63 1.89 -6.16
C LYS A 224 17.59 1.53 -5.04
N GLN A 225 17.22 1.81 -3.79
CA GLN A 225 18.07 1.50 -2.62
C GLN A 225 18.22 0.00 -2.37
N LEU A 226 17.21 -0.79 -2.75
CA LEU A 226 17.28 -2.25 -2.72
C LEU A 226 17.95 -2.84 -3.97
N GLU A 227 18.32 -2.03 -4.95
CA GLU A 227 18.92 -2.47 -6.23
C GLU A 227 18.04 -3.49 -6.97
N LEU A 228 16.73 -3.30 -6.91
CA LEU A 228 15.74 -4.13 -7.58
C LEU A 228 15.61 -3.73 -9.06
N ALA A 229 15.35 -4.72 -9.90
CA ALA A 229 14.99 -4.48 -11.29
C ALA A 229 13.54 -3.96 -11.38
N GLU A 230 13.29 -2.93 -12.19
CA GLU A 230 11.96 -2.27 -12.23
C GLU A 230 10.84 -3.20 -12.74
N GLU A 231 11.20 -4.20 -13.55
CA GLU A 231 10.30 -5.17 -14.14
C GLU A 231 9.68 -6.16 -13.15
N VAL A 232 10.28 -6.31 -11.95
CA VAL A 232 9.74 -7.19 -10.89
C VAL A 232 8.92 -6.46 -9.85
N VAL A 233 8.91 -5.11 -9.86
CA VAL A 233 8.22 -4.27 -8.86
C VAL A 233 6.83 -3.91 -9.33
N ASN A 234 5.77 -4.15 -8.54
CA ASN A 234 4.38 -3.71 -8.81
C ASN A 234 3.98 -3.94 -10.28
N VAL A 235 4.04 -5.20 -10.74
CA VAL A 235 4.05 -5.47 -12.18
C VAL A 235 2.71 -5.19 -12.85
N GLU A 236 1.62 -5.28 -12.08
CA GLU A 236 0.27 -4.89 -12.45
C GLU A 236 -0.09 -3.46 -12.05
N GLY A 237 0.87 -2.63 -11.64
CA GLY A 237 0.61 -1.33 -11.01
C GLY A 237 0.38 -1.45 -9.51
N GLY A 238 0.27 -0.33 -8.82
CA GLY A 238 0.22 -0.28 -7.35
C GLY A 238 -0.79 0.76 -6.83
N ALA A 239 -0.58 1.19 -5.58
CA ALA A 239 -1.56 1.99 -4.85
C ALA A 239 -1.90 3.34 -5.49
N ILE A 240 -1.04 3.92 -6.35
CA ILE A 240 -1.39 5.11 -7.12
C ILE A 240 -2.60 4.83 -8.03
N ALA A 241 -2.72 3.60 -8.56
CA ALA A 241 -3.83 3.20 -9.40
C ALA A 241 -4.95 2.54 -8.62
N HIS A 242 -4.64 1.62 -7.70
CA HIS A 242 -5.67 0.83 -6.99
C HIS A 242 -6.12 1.44 -5.66
N GLY A 243 -5.48 2.51 -5.21
CA GLY A 243 -5.79 3.18 -3.95
C GLY A 243 -5.07 2.64 -2.72
N HIS A 244 -5.15 3.39 -1.61
CA HIS A 244 -4.44 3.10 -0.35
C HIS A 244 -5.38 3.11 0.87
N PRO A 245 -6.24 2.08 1.06
CA PRO A 245 -6.99 1.92 2.30
C PRO A 245 -6.02 1.57 3.44
N ILE A 246 -5.67 2.55 4.28
CA ILE A 246 -4.46 2.49 5.14
C ILE A 246 -4.38 1.20 6.00
N GLY A 247 -5.46 0.85 6.73
CA GLY A 247 -5.52 -0.36 7.56
C GLY A 247 -5.59 -1.68 6.78
N ALA A 248 -5.92 -1.67 5.48
CA ALA A 248 -6.06 -2.86 4.66
C ALA A 248 -4.88 -3.10 3.68
N THR A 249 -4.12 -2.06 3.36
CA THR A 249 -3.18 -2.06 2.23
C THR A 249 -2.14 -3.18 2.31
N GLY A 250 -1.57 -3.44 3.50
CA GLY A 250 -0.61 -4.53 3.65
C GLY A 250 -1.19 -5.89 3.26
N ALA A 251 -2.45 -6.16 3.62
CA ALA A 251 -3.14 -7.39 3.25
C ALA A 251 -3.51 -7.40 1.75
N VAL A 252 -3.92 -6.27 1.18
CA VAL A 252 -4.20 -6.13 -0.26
C VAL A 252 -2.96 -6.46 -1.10
N LEU A 253 -1.80 -5.92 -0.74
CA LEU A 253 -0.54 -6.18 -1.46
C LEU A 253 -0.14 -7.66 -1.38
N VAL A 254 -0.29 -8.29 -0.22
CA VAL A 254 -0.01 -9.73 -0.07
C VAL A 254 -0.96 -10.55 -0.93
N THR A 255 -2.26 -10.24 -0.94
CA THR A 255 -3.24 -10.91 -1.79
C THR A 255 -2.84 -10.77 -3.27
N ARG A 256 -2.61 -9.55 -3.75
CA ARG A 256 -2.18 -9.30 -5.13
C ARG A 256 -0.92 -10.08 -5.49
N LEU A 257 0.11 -10.02 -4.65
CA LEU A 257 1.36 -10.75 -4.86
C LEU A 257 1.14 -12.27 -4.98
N LEU A 258 0.36 -12.86 -4.09
CA LEU A 258 0.11 -14.31 -4.09
C LEU A 258 -0.64 -14.77 -5.35
N HIS A 259 -1.66 -14.01 -5.77
CA HIS A 259 -2.38 -14.30 -7.01
C HIS A 259 -1.52 -14.08 -8.25
N SER A 260 -0.73 -13.01 -8.25
CA SER A 260 0.24 -12.66 -9.29
C SER A 260 1.30 -13.75 -9.47
N MET A 261 1.92 -14.22 -8.37
CA MET A 261 2.90 -15.31 -8.40
C MET A 261 2.28 -16.63 -8.85
N ALA A 262 1.09 -16.97 -8.37
CA ALA A 262 0.41 -18.21 -8.75
C ALA A 262 0.04 -18.24 -10.24
N ARG A 263 -0.39 -17.10 -10.79
CA ARG A 263 -0.71 -16.94 -12.21
C ARG A 263 0.52 -17.13 -13.09
N ASP A 264 1.65 -16.58 -12.68
CA ASP A 264 2.88 -16.53 -13.49
C ASP A 264 3.87 -17.67 -13.16
N GLY A 265 3.51 -18.58 -12.24
CA GLY A 265 4.35 -19.70 -11.85
C GLY A 265 5.63 -19.30 -11.11
N LEU A 266 5.61 -18.16 -10.42
CA LEU A 266 6.77 -17.63 -9.70
C LEU A 266 6.93 -18.25 -8.31
N LYS A 267 8.17 -18.26 -7.81
CA LYS A 267 8.50 -18.96 -6.58
C LYS A 267 8.64 -18.03 -5.39
N ARG A 268 9.31 -16.90 -5.53
CA ARG A 268 9.74 -16.06 -4.40
C ARG A 268 9.23 -14.62 -4.57
N GLY A 269 8.37 -14.20 -3.65
CA GLY A 269 7.78 -12.89 -3.63
C GLY A 269 8.09 -12.12 -2.36
N VAL A 270 8.10 -10.80 -2.45
CA VAL A 270 8.17 -9.90 -1.27
C VAL A 270 7.01 -8.91 -1.32
N ALA A 271 6.33 -8.70 -0.20
CA ALA A 271 5.40 -7.59 -0.04
C ALA A 271 5.93 -6.66 1.06
N THR A 272 5.95 -5.35 0.81
CA THR A 272 6.46 -4.37 1.77
C THR A 272 5.75 -3.02 1.68
N LEU A 273 5.69 -2.32 2.81
CA LEU A 273 5.15 -0.98 2.91
C LEU A 273 5.83 -0.16 4.00
N CYS A 274 5.84 1.15 3.80
CA CYS A 274 6.17 2.12 4.83
C CYS A 274 4.97 2.31 5.76
N ILE A 275 5.23 2.79 6.98
CA ILE A 275 4.22 3.02 8.01
C ILE A 275 4.49 4.39 8.63
N GLY A 276 3.46 5.23 8.72
CA GLY A 276 3.52 6.55 9.35
C GLY A 276 4.09 6.48 10.78
N GLY A 277 4.78 7.52 11.21
CA GLY A 277 5.53 7.51 12.47
C GLY A 277 6.90 6.82 12.40
N GLY A 278 7.35 6.40 11.21
CA GLY A 278 8.74 5.99 10.99
C GLY A 278 8.97 4.49 11.07
N GLN A 279 8.15 3.67 10.42
CA GLN A 279 8.38 2.22 10.38
C GLN A 279 8.27 1.66 8.96
N GLY A 280 8.71 0.42 8.79
CA GLY A 280 8.47 -0.38 7.60
C GLY A 280 8.32 -1.85 7.95
N ILE A 281 7.58 -2.57 7.13
CA ILE A 281 7.36 -4.02 7.28
C ILE A 281 7.54 -4.70 5.93
N ALA A 282 8.09 -5.92 5.96
CA ALA A 282 8.22 -6.76 4.78
C ALA A 282 7.92 -8.23 5.11
N LEU A 283 7.25 -8.92 4.18
CA LEU A 283 7.00 -10.35 4.22
C LEU A 283 7.69 -11.01 3.03
N ALA A 284 8.49 -12.05 3.29
CA ALA A 284 9.05 -12.91 2.24
C ALA A 284 8.19 -14.18 2.11
N LEU A 285 7.65 -14.41 0.92
CA LEU A 285 6.65 -15.44 0.64
C LEU A 285 7.18 -16.38 -0.44
N GLU A 286 7.04 -17.69 -0.23
CA GLU A 286 7.44 -18.71 -1.20
C GLU A 286 6.24 -19.55 -1.61
N SER A 287 5.98 -19.68 -2.92
CA SER A 287 4.91 -20.56 -3.42
C SER A 287 5.20 -22.04 -3.14
N LEU A 288 4.14 -22.84 -3.01
CA LEU A 288 4.19 -24.27 -2.64
C LEU A 288 3.78 -25.21 -3.77
#